data_AF-A0AA40CSK6-F1
#
_entry.id   AF-A0AA40CSK6-F1
#
_cell.length_a   1.000
_cell.length_b   1.000
_cell.length_c   1.000
_cell.angle_alpha   90.00
_cell.angle_beta   90.00
_cell.angle_gamma   90.00
#
_symmetry.space_group_name_H-M   'P 1'
#
loop_
_entity.id
_entity.type
_entity.pdbx_description
1 polymer ?
#
loop_
_entity_poly.entity_id
_entity_poly.type
_entity_poly.pdbx_seq_one_letter_code
_entity_poly.pdbx_strand_id
1 'polypeptide(L)'
;MVQHLLPLLAAAERHHRRPRADNQLWAFNTTTDEWSLVPVAGGRIAFGNNSEGVHATDARTGTSFYTGGWEMAFNGSNNGTIKFESGAGDQPQWSFMTAQQGTEQGPSIFKGAMVGTSAASTSTTSSPTPGTTKRPPATIPAKRSEFCAGVSSFQITVTGGWDQFYERAFNDVYVLSLPSFRWIRIVSDSNNPDKAPQPSPGRNRHKCDMWRDAQMIATGGLATLGQGTSQHLNDVCNETYPPVRVLDTSTYTWRTQFEPRLEYSVPDAVTAVIGEK
;
A
#
# COMPACT_ATOMS: atom_id res chain seq x y z
N MET A 1 -26.65 69.12 22.87
CA MET A 1 -25.43 69.94 22.72
C MET A 1 -24.33 69.27 23.55
N VAL A 2 -23.14 69.14 22.97
CA VAL A 2 -21.86 68.73 23.58
C VAL A 2 -21.50 67.24 23.57
N GLN A 3 -20.47 67.01 22.75
CA GLN A 3 -19.54 65.90 22.55
C GLN A 3 -18.75 65.42 23.79
N HIS A 4 -18.15 64.25 23.59
CA HIS A 4 -16.92 63.71 24.19
C HIS A 4 -17.00 62.92 25.50
N LEU A 5 -16.78 61.60 25.37
CA LEU A 5 -15.71 60.88 26.08
C LEU A 5 -15.62 59.42 25.57
N LEU A 6 -14.56 59.13 24.83
CA LEU A 6 -14.10 57.78 24.50
C LEU A 6 -12.61 57.75 24.89
N PRO A 7 -12.19 56.91 25.84
CA PRO A 7 -10.79 56.53 25.95
C PRO A 7 -10.60 55.05 25.62
N LEU A 8 -9.57 54.85 24.80
CA LEU A 8 -8.73 53.68 24.57
C LEU A 8 -9.00 52.43 25.44
N LEU A 9 -9.34 51.32 24.77
CA LEU A 9 -8.79 50.01 25.11
C LEU A 9 -8.34 49.33 23.81
N ALA A 10 -7.07 49.53 23.45
CA ALA A 10 -6.36 48.64 22.55
C ALA A 10 -6.00 47.38 23.35
N ALA A 11 -6.91 46.41 23.38
CA ALA A 11 -6.59 45.07 23.86
C ALA A 11 -5.83 44.34 22.75
N ALA A 12 -4.54 44.10 22.98
CA ALA A 12 -3.73 43.25 22.14
C ALA A 12 -4.31 41.83 22.12
N GLU A 13 -4.91 41.44 21.00
CA GLU A 13 -5.16 40.05 20.66
C GLU A 13 -3.81 39.33 20.50
N ARG A 14 -3.28 38.83 21.61
CA ARG A 14 -2.29 37.75 21.59
C ARG A 14 -3.00 36.54 20.99
N HIS A 15 -2.89 36.38 19.68
CA HIS A 15 -3.00 35.09 19.04
C HIS A 15 -2.07 34.12 19.77
N HIS A 16 -2.62 33.32 20.67
CA HIS A 16 -2.02 32.04 21.02
C HIS A 16 -1.95 31.24 19.73
N ARG A 17 -0.81 31.33 19.04
CA ARG A 17 -0.39 30.31 18.10
C ARG A 17 -0.38 29.00 18.89
N ARG A 18 -1.39 28.16 18.69
CA ARG A 18 -1.26 26.73 19.01
C ARG A 18 0.07 26.28 18.39
N PRO A 19 0.93 25.53 19.09
CA PRO A 19 2.09 24.93 18.45
C PRO A 19 1.57 24.13 17.27
N ARG A 20 1.99 24.48 16.04
CA ARG A 20 1.76 23.57 14.91
C ARG A 20 2.64 22.38 15.21
N ALA A 21 2.05 21.20 15.34
CA ALA A 21 2.77 19.94 15.54
C ALA A 21 3.45 19.54 14.22
N ASP A 22 4.46 20.30 13.79
CA ASP A 22 5.20 20.02 12.56
C ASP A 22 6.32 19.00 12.75
N ASN A 23 6.67 18.68 14.01
CA ASN A 23 7.74 17.74 14.38
C ASN A 23 7.28 16.69 15.40
N GLN A 24 6.05 16.19 15.32
CA GLN A 24 5.52 15.19 16.28
C GLN A 24 4.78 14.07 15.56
N LEU A 25 4.87 12.86 16.11
CA LEU A 25 4.14 11.69 15.64
C LEU A 25 3.31 11.10 16.80
N TRP A 26 2.13 10.59 16.48
CA TRP A 26 1.37 9.79 17.43
C TRP A 26 2.07 8.45 17.67
N ALA A 27 2.39 8.15 18.92
CA ALA A 27 2.86 6.86 19.37
C ALA A 27 1.81 6.24 20.30
N PHE A 28 1.61 4.93 20.14
CA PHE A 28 0.71 4.14 20.98
C PHE A 28 1.52 3.16 21.82
N ASN A 29 1.36 3.22 23.13
CA ASN A 29 2.01 2.29 24.07
C ASN A 29 1.05 1.13 24.35
N THR A 30 1.39 -0.06 23.85
CA THR A 30 0.57 -1.27 24.00
C THR A 30 0.53 -1.82 25.43
N THR A 31 1.46 -1.41 26.30
CA THR A 31 1.51 -1.86 27.71
C THR A 31 0.64 -0.98 28.60
N THR A 32 0.57 0.32 28.32
CA THR A 32 -0.24 1.27 29.09
C THR A 32 -1.57 1.61 28.43
N ASP A 33 -1.79 1.21 27.18
CA ASP A 33 -2.98 1.53 26.37
C ASP A 33 -3.18 3.05 26.18
N GLU A 34 -2.07 3.78 26.00
CA GLU A 34 -2.07 5.23 25.93
C GLU A 34 -1.47 5.76 24.62
N TRP A 35 -2.13 6.78 24.08
CA TRP A 35 -1.61 7.59 22.97
C TRP A 35 -0.82 8.78 23.50
N SER A 36 0.35 9.03 22.91
CA SER A 36 1.16 10.20 23.21
C SER A 36 1.73 10.81 21.93
N LEU A 37 2.02 12.11 21.96
CA LEU A 37 2.74 12.79 20.89
C LEU A 37 4.25 12.75 21.19
N VAL A 38 5.01 12.09 20.33
CA VAL A 38 6.46 11.97 20.45
C VAL A 38 7.12 12.98 19.52
N PRO A 39 8.04 13.83 20.04
CA PRO A 39 8.84 14.71 19.19
C PRO A 39 9.75 13.91 18.25
N VAL A 40 9.76 14.28 16.97
CA VAL A 40 10.57 13.63 15.94
C VAL A 40 11.55 14.64 15.33
N ALA A 41 12.82 14.26 15.27
CA ALA A 41 13.88 15.07 14.68
C ALA A 41 13.83 15.03 13.14
N GLY A 42 14.50 15.97 12.48
CA GLY A 42 14.54 16.06 11.01
C GLY A 42 13.77 17.24 10.41
N GLY A 43 13.17 18.07 11.27
CA GLY A 43 12.51 19.32 10.87
C GLY A 43 11.17 19.10 10.16
N ARG A 44 10.62 20.21 9.66
CA ARG A 44 9.27 20.27 9.08
C ARG A 44 9.24 19.55 7.74
N ILE A 45 9.00 18.25 7.76
CA ILE A 45 8.54 17.52 6.60
C ILE A 45 7.02 17.68 6.58
N ALA A 46 6.51 18.36 5.54
CA ALA A 46 5.09 18.64 5.47
C ALA A 46 4.30 17.34 5.24
N PHE A 47 3.72 16.82 6.32
CA PHE A 47 2.58 15.92 6.23
C PHE A 47 1.37 16.82 5.97
N GLY A 48 1.00 16.93 4.70
CA GLY A 48 -0.37 17.25 4.38
C GLY A 48 -1.32 16.18 4.93
N ASN A 49 -2.63 16.33 4.73
CA ASN A 49 -3.63 15.33 5.12
C ASN A 49 -3.55 14.13 4.15
N ASN A 50 -2.40 13.47 4.13
CA ASN A 50 -2.06 12.50 3.11
C ASN A 50 -2.61 11.12 3.48
N SER A 51 -3.26 10.50 2.50
CA SER A 51 -3.81 9.16 2.60
C SER A 51 -3.48 8.38 1.33
N GLU A 52 -3.60 7.05 1.41
CA GLU A 52 -3.45 6.14 0.28
C GLU A 52 -2.03 6.06 -0.33
N GLY A 53 -1.00 6.52 0.38
CA GLY A 53 0.39 6.24 0.01
C GLY A 53 0.81 4.78 0.29
N VAL A 54 1.98 4.40 -0.21
CA VAL A 54 2.60 3.10 0.08
C VAL A 54 3.59 3.29 1.22
N HIS A 55 3.60 2.33 2.14
CA HIS A 55 4.58 2.28 3.21
C HIS A 55 5.19 0.90 3.32
N ALA A 56 6.41 0.85 3.85
CA ALA A 56 7.10 -0.38 4.18
C ALA A 56 7.90 -0.16 5.46
N THR A 57 7.83 -1.10 6.39
CA THR A 57 8.51 -1.01 7.69
C THR A 57 9.33 -2.27 7.95
N ASP A 58 10.60 -2.09 8.25
CA ASP A 58 11.43 -3.10 8.89
C ASP A 58 11.44 -2.84 10.40
N ALA A 59 10.54 -3.51 11.13
CA ALA A 59 10.40 -3.34 12.57
C ALA A 59 11.66 -3.78 13.34
N ARG A 60 12.49 -4.66 12.78
CA ARG A 60 13.73 -5.13 13.42
C ARG A 60 14.77 -4.03 13.50
N THR A 61 14.81 -3.15 12.49
CA THR A 61 15.72 -1.99 12.45
C THR A 61 15.02 -0.69 12.88
N GLY A 62 13.70 -0.72 13.08
CA GLY A 62 12.90 0.47 13.36
C GLY A 62 12.88 1.46 12.19
N THR A 63 13.13 0.98 10.96
CA THR A 63 13.16 1.80 9.74
C THR A 63 11.84 1.67 8.99
N SER A 64 11.24 2.78 8.59
CA SER A 64 10.05 2.82 7.76
C SER A 64 10.22 3.76 6.59
N PHE A 65 9.57 3.46 5.47
CA PHE A 65 9.48 4.31 4.30
C PHE A 65 8.04 4.62 3.99
N TYR A 66 7.77 5.83 3.52
CA TYR A 66 6.46 6.26 3.03
C TYR A 66 6.61 7.06 1.74
N THR A 67 5.81 6.75 0.72
CA THR A 67 5.84 7.46 -0.57
C THR A 67 4.45 7.55 -1.21
N GLY A 68 4.27 8.59 -2.03
CA GLY A 68 3.03 8.81 -2.78
C GLY A 68 1.85 9.29 -1.93
N GLY A 69 0.65 8.85 -2.32
CA GLY A 69 -0.63 9.24 -1.73
C GLY A 69 -1.32 10.39 -2.46
N TRP A 70 -2.37 10.96 -1.85
CA TRP A 70 -3.08 12.12 -2.37
C TRP A 70 -2.25 13.41 -2.30
N GLU A 71 -1.52 13.60 -1.20
CA GLU A 71 -0.67 14.77 -0.95
C GLU A 71 0.78 14.32 -0.80
N MET A 72 1.58 14.48 -1.85
CA MET A 72 2.94 13.94 -1.87
C MET A 72 3.82 14.55 -0.76
N ALA A 73 4.70 13.73 -0.21
CA ALA A 73 5.76 14.23 0.67
C ALA A 73 6.61 15.23 -0.11
N PHE A 74 6.67 16.46 0.39
CA PHE A 74 7.32 17.60 -0.26
C PHE A 74 8.24 18.31 0.72
N ASN A 75 9.50 18.54 0.33
CA ASN A 75 10.49 19.19 1.19
C ASN A 75 10.60 20.72 0.97
N GLY A 76 9.68 21.32 0.19
CA GLY A 76 9.77 22.72 -0.21
C GLY A 76 10.30 22.91 -1.64
N SER A 77 10.90 21.89 -2.24
CA SER A 77 11.40 21.95 -3.63
C SER A 77 11.09 20.70 -4.44
N ASN A 78 11.14 19.51 -3.83
CA ASN A 78 10.98 18.23 -4.51
C ASN A 78 9.94 17.36 -3.81
N ASN A 79 9.27 16.52 -4.61
CA ASN A 79 8.51 15.38 -4.11
C ASN A 79 9.47 14.22 -3.84
N GLY A 80 9.13 13.34 -2.89
CA GLY A 80 10.05 12.28 -2.51
C GLY A 80 9.46 11.23 -1.57
N THR A 81 10.36 10.42 -1.03
CA THR A 81 10.05 9.37 -0.07
C THR A 81 10.52 9.82 1.30
N ILE A 82 9.70 9.60 2.32
CA ILE A 82 10.10 9.86 3.71
C ILE A 82 10.67 8.57 4.25
N LYS A 83 11.84 8.66 4.90
CA LYS A 83 12.40 7.60 5.72
C LYS A 83 12.24 7.98 7.18
N PHE A 84 11.67 7.10 7.98
CA PHE A 84 11.54 7.21 9.42
C PHE A 84 12.45 6.20 10.10
N GLU A 85 13.11 6.58 11.19
CA GLU A 85 14.06 5.76 11.93
C GLU A 85 13.82 5.90 13.44
N SER A 86 13.68 4.76 14.12
CA SER A 86 13.40 4.66 15.56
C SER A 86 14.37 3.73 16.32
N GLY A 87 15.28 3.05 15.63
CA GLY A 87 16.01 1.89 16.16
C GLY A 87 17.25 2.14 17.03
N ALA A 88 17.56 3.38 17.43
CA ALA A 88 18.88 3.69 18.00
C ALA A 88 18.90 4.30 19.41
N GLY A 89 17.83 4.20 20.21
CA GLY A 89 17.80 4.77 21.57
C GLY A 89 17.82 6.31 21.64
N ASP A 90 18.09 6.96 20.51
CA ASP A 90 17.89 8.39 20.29
C ASP A 90 16.44 8.72 19.95
N GLN A 91 16.10 10.00 20.09
CA GLN A 91 14.86 10.59 19.61
C GLN A 91 14.55 10.10 18.18
N PRO A 92 13.32 9.65 17.88
CA PRO A 92 12.97 9.21 16.53
C PRO A 92 13.23 10.33 15.54
N GLN A 93 13.54 9.97 14.29
CA GLN A 93 13.89 10.94 13.26
C GLN A 93 13.27 10.59 11.92
N TRP A 94 13.01 11.61 11.13
CA TRP A 94 12.68 11.45 9.71
C TRP A 94 13.67 12.19 8.82
N SER A 95 13.90 11.61 7.65
CA SER A 95 14.70 12.19 6.58
C SER A 95 13.96 12.11 5.26
N PHE A 96 14.28 13.05 4.37
CA PHE A 96 13.69 13.12 3.04
C PHE A 96 14.62 12.49 2.01
N MET A 97 14.11 11.54 1.24
CA MET A 97 14.84 10.76 0.24
C MET A 97 14.34 11.10 -1.17
N THR A 98 15.27 11.42 -2.07
CA THR A 98 15.05 11.63 -3.52
C THR A 98 15.61 10.45 -4.32
N ALA A 99 15.24 10.34 -5.61
CA ALA A 99 15.67 9.23 -6.47
C ALA A 99 17.19 9.18 -6.70
N GLN A 100 17.88 10.32 -6.62
CA GLN A 100 19.33 10.47 -6.68
C GLN A 100 19.81 11.57 -5.72
N GLN A 101 21.12 11.63 -5.41
CA GLN A 101 21.71 12.79 -4.73
C GLN A 101 21.54 14.03 -5.62
N GLY A 102 20.67 14.95 -5.24
CA GLY A 102 20.41 16.16 -6.02
C GLY A 102 18.93 16.39 -6.29
N THR A 103 18.62 17.54 -6.88
CA THR A 103 17.31 18.19 -7.02
C THR A 103 16.26 17.46 -7.86
N GLU A 104 16.34 16.14 -7.99
CA GLU A 104 15.39 15.35 -8.77
C GLU A 104 14.20 14.91 -7.94
N GLN A 105 13.02 14.84 -8.58
CA GLN A 105 11.81 14.34 -7.95
C GLN A 105 11.98 12.85 -7.62
N GLY A 106 11.74 12.47 -6.37
CA GLY A 106 11.57 11.07 -5.98
C GLY A 106 10.27 10.47 -6.53
N PRO A 107 10.03 9.18 -6.32
CA PRO A 107 8.85 8.48 -6.84
C PRO A 107 7.55 9.21 -6.46
N SER A 108 6.80 9.63 -7.49
CA SER A 108 5.47 10.22 -7.34
C SER A 108 4.43 9.18 -7.71
N ILE A 109 3.79 8.59 -6.69
CA ILE A 109 2.85 7.49 -6.89
C ILE A 109 1.47 7.87 -6.34
N PHE A 110 0.57 8.26 -7.23
CA PHE A 110 -0.82 8.55 -6.89
C PHE A 110 -1.50 7.29 -6.34
N LYS A 111 -2.01 7.35 -5.10
CA LYS A 111 -2.70 6.24 -4.41
C LYS A 111 -1.93 4.90 -4.41
N GLY A 112 -0.60 4.97 -4.39
CA GLY A 112 0.26 3.78 -4.45
C GLY A 112 0.14 2.96 -5.75
N ALA A 113 -0.31 3.58 -6.85
CA ALA A 113 -0.44 2.94 -8.15
C ALA A 113 0.83 2.21 -8.63
N MET A 114 0.61 1.02 -9.18
CA MET A 114 1.58 0.24 -9.93
C MET A 114 1.25 0.32 -11.42
N VAL A 115 2.27 0.56 -12.23
CA VAL A 115 2.19 0.44 -13.69
C VAL A 115 3.10 -0.70 -14.12
N GLY A 116 2.51 -1.76 -14.67
CA GLY A 116 3.27 -2.80 -15.36
C GLY A 116 3.66 -2.31 -16.76
N THR A 117 4.94 -2.05 -17.00
CA THR A 117 5.45 -1.86 -18.35
C THR A 117 5.92 -3.22 -18.86
N SER A 118 5.28 -3.74 -19.90
CA SER A 118 5.96 -4.75 -20.73
C SER A 118 7.06 -4.02 -21.47
N ALA A 119 8.32 -4.43 -21.30
CA ALA A 119 9.35 -4.07 -22.28
C ALA A 119 8.76 -4.41 -23.65
N ALA A 120 8.65 -3.40 -24.52
CA ALA A 120 8.08 -3.58 -25.83
C ALA A 120 8.90 -4.66 -26.56
N SER A 121 8.41 -5.90 -26.56
CA SER A 121 8.71 -6.77 -27.68
C SER A 121 8.08 -6.07 -28.86
N THR A 122 8.90 -5.57 -29.77
CA THR A 122 8.53 -5.18 -31.12
C THR A 122 7.87 -6.38 -31.81
N SER A 123 6.61 -6.67 -31.47
CA SER A 123 5.74 -7.46 -32.31
C SER A 123 4.97 -6.46 -33.15
N THR A 124 5.49 -6.26 -34.35
CA THR A 124 4.79 -5.68 -35.49
C THR A 124 3.30 -6.00 -35.45
N THR A 125 2.49 -4.95 -35.60
CA THR A 125 1.07 -5.00 -35.92
C THR A 125 0.79 -6.04 -36.99
N SER A 126 0.15 -7.14 -36.60
CA SER A 126 -0.75 -7.89 -37.47
C SER A 126 -2.11 -7.92 -36.79
N SER A 127 -3.09 -7.32 -37.46
CA SER A 127 -4.49 -7.31 -37.05
C SER A 127 -4.99 -8.75 -36.85
N PRO A 128 -5.65 -9.10 -35.74
CA PRO A 128 -6.18 -10.44 -35.59
C PRO A 128 -7.51 -10.56 -36.33
N THR A 129 -7.58 -11.55 -37.21
CA THR A 129 -8.81 -12.12 -37.74
C THR A 129 -9.71 -12.58 -36.58
N PRO A 130 -11.05 -12.43 -36.64
CA PRO A 130 -11.92 -12.83 -35.53
C PRO A 130 -12.05 -14.35 -35.47
N GLY A 131 -11.44 -14.96 -34.46
CA GLY A 131 -11.58 -16.38 -34.20
C GLY A 131 -10.37 -16.96 -33.48
N THR A 132 -10.54 -17.27 -32.20
CA THR A 132 -9.64 -18.13 -31.40
C THR A 132 -8.19 -17.67 -31.21
N THR A 133 -7.95 -16.71 -30.32
CA THR A 133 -6.67 -16.64 -29.58
C THR A 133 -6.94 -16.43 -28.10
N LYS A 134 -6.83 -17.51 -27.31
CA LYS A 134 -6.73 -17.42 -25.85
C LYS A 134 -5.36 -16.82 -25.56
N ARG A 135 -5.29 -15.48 -25.42
CA ARG A 135 -4.07 -14.78 -25.03
C ARG A 135 -3.52 -15.47 -23.77
N PRO A 136 -2.24 -15.86 -23.72
CA PRO A 136 -1.67 -16.40 -22.49
C PRO A 136 -1.93 -15.41 -21.35
N PRO A 137 -2.24 -15.90 -20.13
CA PRO A 137 -2.46 -15.03 -18.98
C PRO A 137 -1.32 -14.02 -18.88
N ALA A 138 -1.65 -12.73 -18.75
CA ALA A 138 -0.65 -11.70 -18.58
C ALA A 138 0.21 -12.04 -17.35
N THR A 139 1.51 -12.22 -17.56
CA THR A 139 2.48 -12.54 -16.51
C THR A 139 2.76 -11.33 -15.64
N ILE A 140 2.64 -10.12 -16.21
CA ILE A 140 2.77 -8.84 -15.52
C ILE A 140 1.37 -8.38 -15.08
N PRO A 141 1.20 -7.88 -13.83
CA PRO A 141 -0.06 -7.31 -13.38
C PRO A 141 -0.51 -6.14 -14.27
N ALA A 142 -1.81 -6.07 -14.54
CA ALA A 142 -2.40 -4.85 -15.10
C ALA A 142 -2.20 -3.66 -14.13
N LYS A 143 -2.17 -2.44 -14.69
CA LYS A 143 -2.11 -1.20 -13.91
C LYS A 143 -3.20 -1.19 -12.82
N ARG A 144 -2.84 -0.79 -11.60
CA ARG A 144 -3.73 -0.84 -10.43
C ARG A 144 -3.25 0.09 -9.33
N SER A 145 -4.16 0.71 -8.60
CA SER A 145 -3.94 1.40 -7.31
C SER A 145 -4.65 0.63 -6.20
N GLU A 146 -4.54 1.09 -4.95
CA GLU A 146 -5.34 0.57 -3.82
C GLU A 146 -5.23 -0.97 -3.62
N PHE A 147 -4.17 -1.59 -4.13
CA PHE A 147 -3.85 -3.01 -3.94
C PHE A 147 -3.15 -3.22 -2.61
N CYS A 148 -2.98 -4.48 -2.23
CA CYS A 148 -2.07 -4.80 -1.13
C CYS A 148 -0.85 -5.58 -1.60
N ALA A 149 0.29 -5.28 -0.98
CA ALA A 149 1.56 -5.95 -1.23
C ALA A 149 2.25 -6.33 0.08
N GLY A 150 2.81 -7.53 0.13
CA GLY A 150 3.60 -8.04 1.24
C GLY A 150 4.90 -8.67 0.74
N VAL A 151 5.97 -8.53 1.54
CA VAL A 151 7.29 -9.07 1.24
C VAL A 151 7.52 -10.32 2.08
N SER A 152 7.90 -11.42 1.42
CA SER A 152 8.31 -12.68 2.05
C SER A 152 9.65 -13.13 1.48
N SER A 153 10.69 -13.20 2.29
CA SER A 153 12.03 -13.62 1.85
C SER A 153 12.47 -12.90 0.56
N PHE A 154 12.46 -13.59 -0.60
CA PHE A 154 12.80 -13.03 -1.92
C PHE A 154 11.58 -12.82 -2.84
N GLN A 155 10.40 -12.59 -2.29
CA GLN A 155 9.16 -12.49 -3.04
C GLN A 155 8.34 -11.28 -2.59
N ILE A 156 7.76 -10.58 -3.55
CA ILE A 156 6.75 -9.55 -3.29
C ILE A 156 5.42 -10.09 -3.81
N THR A 157 4.51 -10.41 -2.90
CA THR A 157 3.17 -10.88 -3.23
C THR A 157 2.23 -9.67 -3.31
N VAL A 158 1.45 -9.58 -4.39
CA VAL A 158 0.47 -8.52 -4.65
C VAL A 158 -0.90 -9.13 -4.84
N THR A 159 -1.91 -8.56 -4.19
CA THR A 159 -3.30 -9.01 -4.29
C THR A 159 -4.27 -7.83 -4.46
N GLY A 160 -5.28 -8.06 -5.30
CA GLY A 160 -6.34 -7.13 -5.59
C GLY A 160 -5.89 -5.79 -6.19
N GLY A 161 -6.63 -4.73 -5.86
CA GLY A 161 -6.43 -3.38 -6.37
C GLY A 161 -7.57 -2.87 -7.25
N TRP A 162 -7.44 -1.63 -7.68
CA TRP A 162 -8.41 -0.87 -8.45
C TRP A 162 -7.80 -0.32 -9.74
N ASP A 163 -8.44 -0.56 -10.87
CA ASP A 163 -8.15 0.08 -12.14
C ASP A 163 -9.09 1.28 -12.31
N GLN A 164 -8.57 2.48 -12.05
CA GLN A 164 -9.36 3.70 -12.12
C GLN A 164 -9.84 4.05 -13.53
N PHE A 165 -9.21 3.52 -14.58
CA PHE A 165 -9.60 3.81 -15.96
C PHE A 165 -10.77 2.96 -16.46
N TYR A 166 -10.90 1.74 -15.94
CA TYR A 166 -11.94 0.80 -16.34
C TYR A 166 -12.95 0.51 -15.23
N GLU A 167 -12.85 1.25 -14.12
CA GLU A 167 -13.67 1.07 -12.92
C GLU A 167 -13.79 -0.40 -12.54
N ARG A 168 -12.64 -1.03 -12.32
CA ARG A 168 -12.55 -2.48 -12.11
C ARG A 168 -11.68 -2.79 -10.90
N ALA A 169 -12.23 -3.55 -9.97
CA ALA A 169 -11.45 -4.18 -8.91
C ALA A 169 -10.85 -5.51 -9.38
N PHE A 170 -9.70 -5.89 -8.84
CA PHE A 170 -9.04 -7.17 -9.12
C PHE A 170 -9.16 -8.14 -7.93
N ASN A 171 -9.14 -9.45 -8.20
CA ASN A 171 -9.06 -10.53 -7.21
C ASN A 171 -7.94 -11.53 -7.51
N ASP A 172 -7.01 -11.13 -8.38
CA ASP A 172 -5.85 -11.93 -8.75
C ASP A 172 -4.72 -11.78 -7.73
N VAL A 173 -3.83 -12.77 -7.72
CA VAL A 173 -2.60 -12.80 -6.93
C VAL A 173 -1.43 -12.87 -7.88
N TYR A 174 -0.44 -12.01 -7.66
CA TYR A 174 0.80 -11.94 -8.41
C TYR A 174 2.00 -11.97 -7.48
N VAL A 175 3.11 -12.50 -7.97
CA VAL A 175 4.37 -12.57 -7.24
C VAL A 175 5.46 -11.99 -8.11
N LEU A 176 6.23 -11.05 -7.57
CA LEU A 176 7.50 -10.63 -8.15
C LEU A 176 8.62 -11.38 -7.42
N SER A 177 9.31 -12.25 -8.15
CA SER A 177 10.47 -12.99 -7.63
C SER A 177 11.74 -12.14 -7.70
N LEU A 178 12.48 -12.06 -6.60
CA LEU A 178 13.79 -11.42 -6.48
C LEU A 178 14.89 -12.49 -6.34
N PRO A 179 16.12 -12.23 -6.82
CA PRO A 179 16.55 -11.12 -7.65
C PRO A 179 16.22 -11.31 -9.13
N SER A 180 15.39 -12.30 -9.50
CA SER A 180 15.11 -12.62 -10.91
C SER A 180 14.32 -11.54 -11.65
N PHE A 181 13.63 -10.66 -10.91
CA PHE A 181 12.71 -9.64 -11.40
C PHE A 181 11.64 -10.19 -12.36
N ARG A 182 11.14 -11.40 -12.08
CA ARG A 182 10.08 -12.04 -12.86
C ARG A 182 8.74 -11.95 -12.15
N TRP A 183 7.75 -11.42 -12.87
CA TRP A 183 6.35 -11.48 -12.46
C TRP A 183 5.73 -12.84 -12.78
N ILE A 184 5.02 -13.37 -11.80
CA ILE A 184 4.38 -14.68 -11.84
C ILE A 184 2.93 -14.48 -11.44
N ARG A 185 2.00 -14.85 -12.32
CA ARG A 185 0.58 -14.86 -11.98
C ARG A 185 0.26 -16.16 -11.27
N ILE A 186 -0.29 -16.07 -10.07
CA ILE A 186 -0.81 -17.24 -9.35
C ILE A 186 -2.20 -17.54 -9.87
N VAL A 187 -2.30 -18.59 -10.68
CA VAL A 187 -3.58 -19.04 -11.28
C VAL A 187 -4.29 -20.09 -10.43
N SER A 188 -3.56 -20.73 -9.52
CA SER A 188 -4.01 -21.81 -8.65
C SER A 188 -4.24 -21.35 -7.21
N ASP A 189 -4.56 -20.07 -6.99
CA ASP A 189 -4.92 -19.59 -5.66
C ASP A 189 -6.24 -20.24 -5.23
N SER A 190 -6.15 -21.13 -4.25
CA SER A 190 -7.29 -21.93 -3.80
C SER A 190 -8.06 -21.20 -2.69
N ASN A 191 -9.36 -21.48 -2.58
CA ASN A 191 -10.26 -20.93 -1.55
C ASN A 191 -10.36 -19.40 -1.48
N ASN A 192 -10.04 -18.69 -2.58
CA ASN A 192 -10.15 -17.24 -2.61
C ASN A 192 -11.61 -16.79 -2.42
N PRO A 193 -11.94 -16.08 -1.32
CA PRO A 193 -13.32 -15.70 -1.01
C PRO A 193 -13.91 -14.71 -2.03
N ASP A 194 -13.08 -14.01 -2.79
CA ASP A 194 -13.54 -13.08 -3.83
C ASP A 194 -13.75 -13.79 -5.20
N LYS A 195 -13.43 -15.09 -5.29
CA LYS A 195 -13.65 -15.94 -6.47
C LYS A 195 -14.75 -16.99 -6.30
N ALA A 196 -14.99 -17.43 -5.08
CA ALA A 196 -15.90 -18.54 -4.78
C ALA A 196 -17.40 -18.19 -5.00
N PRO A 197 -17.95 -17.09 -4.46
CA PRO A 197 -19.31 -16.68 -4.76
C PRO A 197 -19.39 -16.02 -6.14
N GLN A 198 -20.53 -16.18 -6.82
CA GLN A 198 -20.91 -15.30 -7.92
C GLN A 198 -21.74 -14.15 -7.37
N PRO A 199 -21.50 -12.90 -7.81
CA PRO A 199 -20.43 -12.51 -8.73
C PRO A 199 -19.06 -12.61 -8.07
N SER A 200 -18.00 -12.78 -8.86
CA SER A 200 -16.60 -12.82 -8.40
C SER A 200 -16.03 -11.40 -8.36
N PRO A 201 -16.21 -10.62 -7.27
CA PRO A 201 -15.73 -9.24 -7.19
C PRO A 201 -14.22 -9.19 -7.15
N GLY A 202 -13.69 -7.98 -7.34
CA GLY A 202 -12.34 -7.65 -6.90
C GLY A 202 -12.34 -6.97 -5.54
N ARG A 203 -11.16 -6.79 -4.96
CA ARG A 203 -10.98 -6.07 -3.69
C ARG A 203 -9.93 -4.97 -3.77
N ASN A 204 -10.29 -3.79 -3.31
CA ASN A 204 -9.42 -2.61 -3.22
C ASN A 204 -9.48 -1.98 -1.82
N ARG A 205 -8.54 -1.08 -1.53
CA ARG A 205 -8.38 -0.33 -0.25
C ARG A 205 -8.10 -1.17 0.99
N HIS A 206 -7.99 -2.49 0.85
CA HIS A 206 -7.57 -3.35 1.94
C HIS A 206 -6.11 -3.07 2.32
N LYS A 207 -5.72 -3.54 3.50
CA LYS A 207 -4.35 -3.54 3.99
C LYS A 207 -3.92 -4.99 4.20
N CYS A 208 -2.62 -5.20 4.29
CA CYS A 208 -2.08 -6.52 4.54
C CYS A 208 -0.73 -6.42 5.19
N ASP A 209 -0.46 -7.41 6.03
CA ASP A 209 0.75 -7.54 6.80
C ASP A 209 1.28 -8.96 6.63
N MET A 210 2.61 -9.09 6.54
CA MET A 210 3.29 -10.37 6.43
C MET A 210 3.67 -10.90 7.81
N TRP A 211 3.30 -12.14 8.09
CA TRP A 211 3.70 -12.86 9.30
C TRP A 211 4.71 -13.96 8.95
N ARG A 212 5.95 -13.80 9.45
CA ARG A 212 7.05 -14.77 9.34
C ARG A 212 7.26 -15.31 7.93
N ASP A 213 7.16 -14.45 6.92
CA ASP A 213 7.22 -14.79 5.49
C ASP A 213 6.15 -15.77 4.97
N ALA A 214 5.41 -16.47 5.85
CA ALA A 214 4.55 -17.61 5.52
C ALA A 214 3.08 -17.23 5.31
N GLN A 215 2.62 -16.12 5.88
CA GLN A 215 1.21 -15.71 5.80
C GLN A 215 1.08 -14.23 5.54
N MET A 216 0.26 -13.88 4.56
CA MET A 216 -0.26 -12.54 4.36
C MET A 216 -1.63 -12.44 5.04
N ILE A 217 -1.73 -11.60 6.06
CA ILE A 217 -3.00 -11.28 6.70
C ILE A 217 -3.55 -10.05 5.99
N ALA A 218 -4.67 -10.16 5.26
CA ALA A 218 -5.31 -9.02 4.63
C ALA A 218 -6.57 -8.60 5.39
N THR A 219 -6.71 -7.30 5.61
CA THR A 219 -7.75 -6.69 6.45
C THR A 219 -8.51 -5.58 5.71
N GLY A 220 -9.82 -5.54 5.95
CA GLY A 220 -10.77 -4.58 5.40
C GLY A 220 -10.90 -4.62 3.87
N GLY A 221 -11.04 -3.41 3.32
CA GLY A 221 -11.23 -3.17 1.89
C GLY A 221 -12.66 -3.38 1.40
N LEU A 222 -12.88 -2.94 0.16
CA LEU A 222 -14.16 -2.96 -0.52
C LEU A 222 -14.15 -4.10 -1.55
N ALA A 223 -15.02 -5.08 -1.38
CA ALA A 223 -15.37 -6.05 -2.40
C ALA A 223 -16.29 -5.33 -3.39
N THR A 224 -15.74 -4.98 -4.55
CA THR A 224 -16.44 -4.17 -5.55
C THR A 224 -16.76 -5.05 -6.74
N LEU A 225 -18.00 -4.93 -7.22
CA LEU A 225 -18.40 -5.57 -8.46
C LEU A 225 -17.48 -5.18 -9.60
N GLY A 226 -17.33 -6.10 -10.57
CA GLY A 226 -16.34 -5.98 -11.63
C GLY A 226 -16.54 -4.79 -12.57
N GLN A 227 -15.83 -4.83 -13.68
CA GLN A 227 -15.66 -3.73 -14.64
C GLN A 227 -16.90 -2.85 -14.90
N GLY A 228 -16.76 -1.54 -14.68
CA GLY A 228 -17.76 -0.52 -15.00
C GLY A 228 -18.82 -0.27 -13.92
N THR A 229 -18.62 -0.78 -12.70
CA THR A 229 -19.51 -0.49 -11.56
C THR A 229 -18.70 -0.24 -10.28
N SER A 230 -19.23 0.64 -9.44
CA SER A 230 -18.69 0.94 -8.10
C SER A 230 -19.55 0.34 -6.98
N GLN A 231 -20.43 -0.61 -7.30
CA GLN A 231 -21.27 -1.24 -6.30
C GLN A 231 -20.44 -2.15 -5.37
N HIS A 232 -20.56 -1.88 -4.07
CA HIS A 232 -19.91 -2.65 -3.01
C HIS A 232 -20.78 -3.84 -2.59
N LEU A 233 -20.13 -4.97 -2.33
CA LEU A 233 -20.76 -6.24 -1.95
C LEU A 233 -20.55 -6.60 -0.48
N ASN A 234 -19.61 -5.95 0.19
CA ASN A 234 -19.33 -6.15 1.60
C ASN A 234 -19.54 -4.87 2.39
N ASP A 235 -19.92 -5.06 3.64
CA ASP A 235 -19.97 -4.08 4.71
C ASP A 235 -18.96 -4.50 5.80
N VAL A 236 -19.20 -4.12 7.06
CA VAL A 236 -18.24 -4.31 8.15
C VAL A 236 -18.01 -5.80 8.46
N CYS A 237 -19.08 -6.58 8.65
CA CYS A 237 -19.04 -7.98 9.09
C CYS A 237 -19.75 -8.88 8.08
N ASN A 238 -19.14 -9.05 6.90
CA ASN A 238 -19.72 -9.85 5.83
C ASN A 238 -19.17 -11.28 5.82
N GLU A 239 -20.01 -12.30 5.98
CA GLU A 239 -19.55 -13.70 5.98
C GLU A 239 -19.10 -14.19 4.60
N THR A 240 -19.75 -13.71 3.53
CA THR A 240 -19.45 -14.10 2.15
C THR A 240 -18.14 -13.49 1.67
N TYR A 241 -17.89 -12.23 2.02
CA TYR A 241 -16.73 -11.43 1.64
C TYR A 241 -16.02 -10.91 2.90
N PRO A 242 -15.38 -11.81 3.68
CA PRO A 242 -14.89 -11.49 5.01
C PRO A 242 -13.89 -10.33 5.02
N PRO A 243 -13.96 -9.44 6.04
CA PRO A 243 -13.04 -8.32 6.18
C PRO A 243 -11.65 -8.78 6.59
N VAL A 244 -11.49 -9.97 7.15
CA VAL A 244 -10.17 -10.53 7.53
C VAL A 244 -9.99 -11.84 6.80
N ARG A 245 -8.84 -12.00 6.15
CA ARG A 245 -8.50 -13.19 5.38
C ARG A 245 -7.00 -13.43 5.44
N VAL A 246 -6.60 -14.69 5.37
CA VAL A 246 -5.20 -15.09 5.47
C VAL A 246 -4.82 -15.83 4.20
N LEU A 247 -3.73 -15.44 3.56
CA LEU A 247 -3.15 -16.14 2.41
C LEU A 247 -1.85 -16.80 2.88
N ASP A 248 -1.81 -18.12 2.82
CA ASP A 248 -0.54 -18.86 2.95
C ASP A 248 0.29 -18.60 1.71
N THR A 249 1.41 -17.90 1.86
CA THR A 249 2.28 -17.51 0.75
C THR A 249 3.16 -18.65 0.26
N SER A 250 3.24 -19.77 0.97
CA SER A 250 3.98 -20.97 0.58
C SER A 250 3.19 -21.83 -0.43
N THR A 251 1.86 -21.81 -0.31
CA THR A 251 0.95 -22.61 -1.16
C THR A 251 0.01 -21.77 -2.01
N TYR A 252 -0.08 -20.46 -1.74
CA TYR A 252 -1.09 -19.53 -2.24
C TYR A 252 -2.54 -19.99 -1.98
N THR A 253 -2.76 -20.65 -0.85
CA THR A 253 -4.09 -21.05 -0.38
C THR A 253 -4.64 -19.99 0.57
N TRP A 254 -5.85 -19.51 0.31
CA TRP A 254 -6.58 -18.68 1.27
C TRP A 254 -7.11 -19.54 2.41
N ARG A 255 -6.78 -19.16 3.64
CA ARG A 255 -7.16 -19.81 4.89
C ARG A 255 -8.19 -18.96 5.63
N THR A 256 -9.05 -19.65 6.37
CA THR A 256 -10.07 -19.02 7.24
C THR A 256 -9.53 -18.70 8.63
N GLN A 257 -8.34 -19.21 8.98
CA GLN A 257 -7.71 -19.03 10.28
C GLN A 257 -6.23 -18.66 10.12
N PHE A 258 -5.73 -17.87 11.06
CA PHE A 258 -4.32 -17.51 11.17
C PHE A 258 -3.56 -18.57 11.97
N GLU A 259 -2.42 -19.02 11.42
CA GLU A 259 -1.59 -20.06 12.03
C GLU A 259 -0.21 -19.52 12.43
N PRO A 260 0.00 -19.04 13.68
CA PRO A 260 1.21 -18.32 14.05
C PRO A 260 2.51 -19.13 13.92
N ARG A 261 2.41 -20.45 13.84
CA ARG A 261 3.53 -21.40 13.73
C ARG A 261 3.77 -21.93 12.31
N LEU A 262 3.04 -21.45 11.31
CA LEU A 262 3.28 -21.85 9.93
C LEU A 262 4.69 -21.41 9.50
N GLU A 263 5.45 -22.33 8.93
CA GLU A 263 6.79 -22.07 8.40
C GLU A 263 6.72 -21.85 6.90
N TYR A 264 7.52 -20.91 6.41
CA TYR A 264 7.55 -20.55 4.99
C TYR A 264 8.36 -21.57 4.19
N SER A 265 7.84 -21.94 3.01
CA SER A 265 8.58 -22.64 1.96
C SER A 265 8.42 -21.91 0.62
N VAL A 266 9.44 -21.98 -0.23
CA VAL A 266 9.34 -21.41 -1.58
C VAL A 266 8.20 -22.12 -2.33
N PRO A 267 7.22 -21.38 -2.91
CA PRO A 267 6.06 -22.00 -3.55
C PRO A 267 6.41 -22.68 -4.86
N ASP A 268 5.83 -23.86 -5.10
CA ASP A 268 5.96 -24.61 -6.37
C ASP A 268 5.61 -23.75 -7.59
N ALA A 269 4.58 -22.90 -7.48
CA ALA A 269 4.17 -21.99 -8.54
C ALA A 269 5.27 -20.98 -8.93
N VAL A 270 6.13 -20.61 -7.98
CA VAL A 270 7.28 -19.74 -8.23
C VAL A 270 8.44 -20.55 -8.77
N THR A 271 8.74 -21.67 -8.12
CA THR A 271 9.80 -22.60 -8.50
C THR A 271 9.66 -23.07 -9.95
N ALA A 272 8.45 -23.38 -10.40
CA ALA A 272 8.17 -23.80 -11.78
C ALA A 272 8.54 -22.75 -12.85
N VAL A 273 8.61 -21.46 -12.50
CA VAL A 273 8.92 -20.37 -13.45
C VAL A 273 10.38 -19.96 -13.38
N ILE A 274 10.98 -20.00 -12.19
CA ILE A 274 12.37 -19.59 -11.98
C ILE A 274 13.35 -20.76 -12.23
N GLY A 275 12.88 -22.00 -12.07
CA GLY A 275 13.70 -23.21 -12.08
C GLY A 275 14.37 -23.44 -10.73
N GLU A 276 14.35 -24.68 -10.22
CA GLU A 276 15.34 -25.09 -9.22
C GLU A 276 16.69 -25.26 -9.91
N LYS A 277 17.75 -24.97 -9.16
CA LYS A 277 19.05 -25.55 -9.45
C LYS A 277 19.05 -27.01 -9.04
#